data_AF-A0A0Q7HA14-F1
#
_entry.id   AF-A0A0Q7HA14-F1
#
_cell.length_a   1.000
_cell.length_b   1.000
_cell.length_c   1.000
_cell.angle_alpha   90.00
_cell.angle_beta   90.00
_cell.angle_gamma   90.00
#
_symmetry.space_group_name_H-M   'P 1'
#
loop_
_entity.id
_entity.type
_entity.pdbx_description
1 polymer ?
#
loop_
_entity_poly.entity_id
_entity_poly.type
_entity_poly.pdbx_seq_one_letter_code
_entity_poly.pdbx_strand_id
1 'polypeptide(L)' 'MLSTQHKANILRKAGYAVPAEPGSADCIHQTAQCWEKAIDTLYVSYSARRAAKSLRDAEEARMLALLQRRSAKAWA' A
#
# COMPACT_ATOMS: atom_id res chain seq x y z
N MET A 1 1.44 -1.29 -17.00
CA MET A 1 1.27 -2.09 -15.76
C MET A 1 2.58 -2.05 -14.98
N LEU A 2 2.52 -1.93 -13.65
CA LEU A 2 3.69 -1.92 -12.79
C LEU A 2 4.35 -3.30 -12.81
N SER A 3 5.66 -3.39 -13.06
CA SER A 3 6.41 -4.66 -13.08
C SER A 3 6.32 -5.37 -11.72
N THR A 4 6.28 -6.70 -11.73
CA THR A 4 6.24 -7.56 -10.54
C THR A 4 7.42 -7.30 -9.59
N GLN A 5 8.61 -7.03 -10.14
CA GLN A 5 9.79 -6.60 -9.37
C GLN A 5 9.57 -5.25 -8.66
N HIS A 6 8.88 -4.32 -9.32
CA HIS A 6 8.59 -3.02 -8.74
C HIS A 6 7.56 -3.13 -7.60
N LYS A 7 6.54 -3.99 -7.74
CA LYS A 7 5.60 -4.32 -6.66
C LYS A 7 6.31 -4.95 -5.46
N ALA A 8 7.22 -5.90 -5.70
CA ALA A 8 8.06 -6.50 -4.66
C ALA A 8 8.88 -5.45 -3.88
N ASN A 9 9.49 -4.49 -4.58
CA ASN A 9 10.26 -3.42 -3.92
C ASN A 9 9.38 -2.49 -3.08
N ILE A 10 8.17 -2.17 -3.52
CA ILE A 10 7.21 -1.40 -2.71
C ILE A 10 6.83 -2.17 -1.45
N LEU A 11 6.54 -3.46 -1.58
CA LEU A 11 6.18 -4.33 -0.45
C LEU A 11 7.34 -4.46 0.57
N ARG A 12 8.58 -4.63 0.11
CA ARG A 12 9.77 -4.64 0.97
C ARG A 12 9.94 -3.33 1.74
N LYS A 13 9.78 -2.18 1.07
CA LYS A 13 9.82 -0.85 1.72
C LYS A 13 8.69 -0.67 2.73
N ALA A 14 7.54 -1.29 2.48
CA ALA A 14 6.41 -1.29 3.40
C ALA A 14 6.55 -2.31 4.55
N GLY A 15 7.65 -3.08 4.61
CA GLY A 15 7.93 -4.06 5.66
C GLY A 15 7.23 -5.42 5.50
N TYR A 16 6.68 -5.72 4.32
CA TYR A 16 6.08 -7.02 4.05
C TYR A 16 7.15 -8.07 3.74
N ALA A 17 6.93 -9.30 4.22
CA ALA A 17 7.74 -10.46 3.85
C ALA A 17 7.47 -10.83 2.39
N VAL A 18 8.36 -10.42 1.49
CA VAL A 18 8.27 -10.73 0.06
C VAL A 18 9.00 -12.05 -0.22
N PRO A 19 8.35 -13.02 -0.88
CA PRO A 19 8.99 -14.29 -1.21
C PRO A 19 10.19 -14.09 -2.14
N ALA A 20 11.21 -14.94 -2.00
CA ALA A 20 12.42 -14.92 -2.82
C ALA A 20 12.08 -15.08 -4.30
N GLU A 21 12.85 -14.40 -5.17
CA GLU A 21 12.65 -14.48 -6.61
C GLU A 21 12.82 -15.91 -7.14
N PRO A 22 12.01 -16.31 -8.13
CA PRO A 22 12.07 -17.63 -8.74
C PRO A 22 13.44 -17.80 -9.42
N GLY A 23 14.23 -18.76 -8.97
CA GLY A 23 15.64 -18.95 -9.37
C GLY A 23 16.66 -18.82 -8.24
N SER A 24 16.23 -18.37 -7.05
CA SER A 24 17.04 -18.44 -5.82
C SER A 24 17.06 -19.87 -5.27
N ALA A 25 18.17 -20.32 -4.68
CA ALA A 25 18.32 -21.68 -4.13
C ALA A 25 17.25 -22.07 -3.07
N ASP A 26 16.58 -21.08 -2.47
CA ASP A 26 15.57 -21.25 -1.41
C ASP A 26 14.10 -21.15 -1.87
N CYS A 27 13.80 -21.14 -3.18
CA CYS A 27 12.43 -20.93 -3.64
C CYS A 27 11.54 -22.20 -3.60
N ILE A 28 10.57 -22.21 -2.69
CA ILE A 28 9.43 -23.15 -2.66
C ILE A 28 8.46 -22.88 -3.84
N HIS A 29 8.53 -21.70 -4.46
CA HIS A 29 7.72 -21.34 -5.62
C HIS A 29 8.37 -21.85 -6.91
N GLN A 30 7.97 -23.06 -7.32
CA GLN A 30 8.53 -23.81 -8.44
C GLN A 30 8.42 -23.13 -9.84
N THR A 31 7.65 -22.04 -9.97
CA THR A 31 7.41 -21.35 -11.26
C THR A 31 7.29 -19.84 -11.08
N ALA A 32 7.85 -19.05 -12.00
CA ALA A 32 7.78 -17.58 -11.98
C ALA A 32 6.35 -17.02 -11.89
N GLN A 33 5.37 -17.73 -12.48
CA GLN A 33 3.95 -17.39 -12.40
C GLN A 33 3.36 -17.51 -10.99
N CYS A 34 3.85 -18.46 -10.18
CA CYS A 34 3.40 -18.61 -8.78
C CYS A 34 3.92 -17.47 -7.91
N TRP A 35 5.17 -17.05 -8.14
CA TRP A 35 5.77 -15.90 -7.46
C TRP A 35 5.05 -14.59 -7.79
N GLU A 36 4.71 -14.40 -9.07
CA GLU A 36 3.92 -13.24 -9.51
C GLU A 36 2.56 -13.18 -8.83
N LYS A 37 1.81 -14.29 -8.81
CA LYS A 37 0.52 -14.38 -8.12
C LYS A 37 0.63 -14.09 -6.61
N ALA A 38 1.68 -14.58 -5.96
CA ALA A 38 1.92 -14.31 -4.54
C ALA A 38 2.16 -12.81 -4.29
N ILE A 39 2.98 -12.15 -5.13
CA ILE A 39 3.22 -10.71 -5.04
C ILE A 39 1.96 -9.92 -5.32
N ASP A 40 1.17 -10.30 -6.31
CA ASP A 40 -0.06 -9.60 -6.64
C ASP A 40 -1.08 -9.67 -5.51
N THR A 41 -1.20 -10.84 -4.87
CA THR A 41 -2.05 -11.02 -3.70
C THR A 41 -1.61 -10.13 -2.54
N LEU A 42 -0.30 -10.08 -2.26
CA LEU A 42 0.27 -9.19 -1.24
C LEU A 42 0.05 -7.72 -1.60
N TYR A 43 0.22 -7.35 -2.86
CA TYR A 43 0.06 -5.99 -3.35
C TYR A 43 -1.39 -5.50 -3.27
N VAL A 44 -2.38 -6.37 -3.53
CA VAL A 44 -3.81 -6.05 -3.33
C VAL A 44 -4.11 -5.73 -1.87
N SER A 45 -3.57 -6.52 -0.93
CA SER A 45 -3.76 -6.24 0.50
C SER A 45 -3.12 -4.90 0.93
N TYR A 46 -1.93 -4.60 0.38
CA TYR A 46 -1.23 -3.35 0.62
C TYR A 46 -1.97 -2.15 0.02
N SER A 47 -2.45 -2.26 -1.22
CA SER A 47 -3.16 -1.18 -1.92
C SER A 47 -4.50 -0.87 -1.25
N ALA A 48 -5.23 -1.89 -0.80
CA ALA A 48 -6.45 -1.73 -0.01
C ALA A 48 -6.18 -0.98 1.30
N ARG A 49 -5.13 -1.37 2.04
CA ARG A 49 -4.74 -0.67 3.28
C ARG A 49 -4.32 0.77 3.02
N ARG A 50 -3.54 1.01 1.96
CA ARG A 50 -3.09 2.36 1.58
C ARG A 50 -4.27 3.24 1.18
N ALA A 51 -5.24 2.69 0.43
CA ALA A 51 -6.46 3.39 0.05
C ALA A 51 -7.31 3.74 1.29
N ALA A 52 -7.49 2.78 2.21
CA ALA A 52 -8.19 3.02 3.47
C ALA A 52 -7.53 4.13 4.31
N LYS A 53 -6.19 4.13 4.41
CA LYS A 53 -5.45 5.19 5.08
C LYS A 53 -5.66 6.55 4.39
N SER A 54 -5.53 6.61 3.07
CA SER A 54 -5.73 7.84 2.31
C SER A 54 -7.15 8.41 2.44
N LEU A 55 -8.16 7.55 2.55
CA LEU A 55 -9.54 7.99 2.80
C LEU A 55 -9.68 8.64 4.18
N ARG A 56 -9.12 8.01 5.21
CA ARG A 56 -9.12 8.54 6.57
C ARG A 56 -8.40 9.88 6.68
N ASP A 57 -7.20 9.97 6.09
CA ASP A 57 -6.42 11.21 6.06
C ASP A 57 -7.21 12.34 5.37
N ALA A 58 -7.99 12.03 4.32
CA ALA A 58 -8.84 13.00 3.62
C ALA A 58 -10.06 13.43 4.45
N GLU A 59 -10.65 12.53 5.24
CA GLU A 59 -11.74 12.87 6.16
C GLU A 59 -11.26 13.75 7.31
N GLU A 60 -10.13 13.41 7.92
CA GLU A 60 -9.50 14.22 8.98
C GLU A 60 -9.19 15.63 8.46
N ALA A 61 -8.66 15.76 7.23
CA ALA A 61 -8.44 17.05 6.60
C ALA A 61 -9.74 17.86 6.38
N ARG A 62 -10.85 17.20 5.98
CA ARG A 62 -12.16 17.86 5.83
C ARG A 62 -12.71 18.34 7.18
N MET A 63 -12.60 17.53 8.22
CA MET A 63 -13.06 17.88 9.56
C MET A 63 -12.25 19.06 10.11
N LEU A 64 -10.92 19.04 9.97
CA LEU A 64 -10.03 20.14 10.36
C LEU A 64 -10.37 21.44 9.61
N ALA A 65 -10.60 21.37 8.29
CA ALA A 65 -10.99 22.54 7.50
C ALA A 65 -12.33 23.14 7.95
N LEU A 66 -13.30 22.30 8.34
CA LEU A 66 -14.57 22.78 8.89
C LEU A 66 -14.38 23.47 10.23
N LEU A 67 -13.57 22.89 11.13
CA LEU A 67 -13.25 23.48 12.43
C LEU A 67 -12.53 24.83 12.28
N GLN A 68 -11.54 24.93 11.38
CA GLN A 68 -10.84 26.18 11.08
C GLN A 68 -11.78 27.27 10.54
N ARG A 69 -12.73 26.92 9.68
CA ARG A 69 -13.74 27.87 9.19
C ARG A 69 -14.68 28.34 10.30
N ARG A 70 -15.09 27.45 11.20
CA ARG A 70 -15.94 27.80 12.35
C ARG A 70 -15.21 28.67 13.36
N SER A 71 -13.95 28.37 13.67
CA SER A 71 -13.14 29.23 14.52
C SER A 71 -12.94 30.59 13.88
N ALA A 72 -12.55 30.67 12.60
CA ALA A 72 -12.36 31.95 11.92
C ALA A 72 -13.62 32.85 11.94
N LYS A 73 -14.82 32.28 11.87
CA LYS A 73 -16.09 33.01 12.00
C LYS A 73 -16.42 33.44 13.43
N ALA A 74 -15.90 32.77 14.45
CA ALA A 74 -16.17 33.08 15.85
C ALA A 74 -15.34 34.25 16.40
N TRP A 75 -14.23 34.59 15.72
CA TRP A 75 -13.32 35.67 16.09
C TRP A 75 -13.48 36.92 15.18
N ALA A 76 -14.53 36.95 14.34
CA ALA A 76 -14.90 38.06 13.46
C ALA A 76 -16.18 38.71 13.97
#